data_AF-A0A349X4R7-F1
#
_entry.id   AF-A0A349X4R7-F1
#
_cell.length_a   1.000
_cell.length_b   1.000
_cell.length_c   1.000
_cell.angle_alpha   90.00
_cell.angle_beta   90.00
_cell.angle_gamma   90.00
#
_symmetry.space_group_name_H-M   'P 1'
#
loop_
_entity.id
_entity.type
_entity.pdbx_description
1 polymer ?
#
loop_
_entity_poly.entity_id
_entity_poly.type
_entity_poly.pdbx_seq_one_letter_code
_entity_poly.pdbx_strand_id
1 'polypeptide(L)'
;MTGLRLIALCFVLGLSTTAAFAGDLKAMPDAPALFEKAQNLGSVRVILKLDTEFVVEGSLSGSAAVANQRSQINRVQSDIASTLNASQLGSLKRFETVPYIGLELDKAGLENLLNNPLVIGVEEDGLSRATLLQSVPFINGDDVINSGSNGSGWTVAILDTGVRKTHVDLDSGKVVSEACYSSTVGSLNSFTVCPNGGQSQTSSGAGVNCGTAIDGCNHGTHVAG
;
A
#
# COMPACT_ATOMS: atom_id res chain seq x y z
N MET A 1 -60.10 60.10 17.14
CA MET A 1 -60.41 58.89 16.35
C MET A 1 -59.70 59.07 15.02
N THR A 2 -58.64 58.39 14.62
CA THR A 2 -57.97 57.10 14.88
C THR A 2 -56.46 57.40 14.72
N GLY A 3 -55.49 56.89 15.47
CA GLY A 3 -55.26 55.53 15.95
C GLY A 3 -53.96 54.98 15.34
N LEU A 4 -52.82 55.19 16.04
CA LEU A 4 -51.64 54.33 16.24
C LEU A 4 -51.09 53.51 15.03
N ARG A 5 -49.77 53.51 14.78
CA ARG A 5 -48.87 52.39 15.18
C ARG A 5 -47.38 52.72 15.02
N LEU A 6 -46.67 52.69 16.15
CA LEU A 6 -45.23 52.52 16.28
C LEU A 6 -44.85 51.11 15.81
N ILE A 7 -43.80 50.99 14.99
CA ILE A 7 -43.13 49.71 14.71
C ILE A 7 -41.78 49.75 15.43
N ALA A 8 -41.67 48.98 16.51
CA ALA A 8 -40.41 48.70 17.18
C ALA A 8 -39.65 47.64 16.36
N LEU A 9 -38.48 48.01 15.84
CA LEU A 9 -37.58 47.10 15.15
C LEU A 9 -36.58 46.53 16.18
N CYS A 10 -36.94 45.42 16.80
CA CYS A 10 -35.98 44.55 17.49
C CYS A 10 -35.42 43.56 16.47
N PHE A 11 -34.12 43.64 16.16
CA PHE A 11 -33.42 42.49 15.58
C PHE A 11 -32.14 42.22 16.37
N VAL A 12 -32.03 40.95 16.73
CA VAL A 12 -31.11 40.34 17.67
C VAL A 12 -29.70 40.29 17.09
N LEU A 13 -28.71 40.70 17.89
CA LEU A 13 -27.29 40.46 17.63
C LEU A 13 -27.02 38.95 17.68
N GLY A 14 -27.03 38.29 16.52
CA GLY A 14 -26.56 36.92 16.36
C GLY A 14 -25.03 36.88 16.38
N LEU A 15 -24.46 36.42 17.49
CA LEU A 15 -23.05 36.04 17.56
C LEU A 15 -22.83 34.86 16.61
N SER A 16 -22.29 35.13 15.43
CA SER A 16 -21.92 34.10 14.46
C SER A 16 -20.56 33.56 14.85
N THR A 17 -20.50 32.49 15.63
CA THR A 17 -19.27 31.71 15.81
C THR A 17 -19.01 30.93 14.52
N THR A 18 -18.37 31.56 13.54
CA THR A 18 -17.79 30.82 12.42
C THR A 18 -16.53 30.14 12.92
N ALA A 19 -16.68 28.92 13.44
CA ALA A 19 -15.58 27.96 13.45
C ALA A 19 -15.41 27.47 12.00
N ALA A 20 -14.77 28.29 11.17
CA ALA A 20 -14.32 27.90 9.84
C ALA A 20 -12.86 27.44 9.96
N PHE A 21 -12.66 26.18 10.33
CA PHE A 21 -11.47 25.43 9.94
C PHE A 21 -11.91 24.34 8.97
N ALA A 22 -12.40 24.77 7.81
CA ALA A 22 -12.38 23.94 6.62
C ALA A 22 -11.13 24.35 5.83
N GLY A 23 -9.96 23.95 6.33
CA GLY A 23 -8.81 23.83 5.45
C GLY A 23 -9.14 22.72 4.45
N ASP A 24 -8.93 22.97 3.17
CA ASP A 24 -9.19 22.05 2.07
C ASP A 24 -8.74 20.62 2.45
N LEU A 25 -9.70 19.78 2.82
CA LEU A 25 -9.49 18.34 2.90
C LEU A 25 -9.13 17.92 1.49
N LYS A 26 -7.83 17.66 1.26
CA LYS A 26 -7.35 16.94 0.10
C LYS A 26 -8.27 15.74 -0.06
N ALA A 27 -9.09 15.71 -1.11
CA ALA A 27 -10.18 14.75 -1.18
C ALA A 27 -9.59 13.33 -1.16
N MET A 28 -9.81 12.63 -0.05
CA MET A 28 -9.43 11.24 0.17
C MET A 28 -10.72 10.42 0.05
N PRO A 29 -11.12 10.00 -1.16
CA PRO A 29 -12.43 9.40 -1.41
C PRO A 29 -12.68 8.13 -0.57
N ASP A 30 -11.61 7.42 -0.19
CA ASP A 30 -11.68 6.19 0.57
C ASP A 30 -11.79 6.42 2.10
N ALA A 31 -11.52 7.64 2.58
CA ALA A 31 -11.49 7.94 4.01
C ALA A 31 -12.77 7.57 4.79
N PRO A 32 -14.00 7.83 4.28
CA PRO A 32 -15.23 7.45 4.99
C PRO A 32 -15.34 5.94 5.26
N ALA A 33 -15.00 5.10 4.28
CA ALA A 33 -15.05 3.64 4.42
C ALA A 33 -14.01 3.14 5.43
N LEU A 34 -12.83 3.78 5.48
CA LEU A 34 -11.78 3.45 6.43
C LEU A 34 -12.19 3.80 7.88
N PHE A 35 -12.87 4.93 8.09
CA PHE A 35 -13.41 5.29 9.40
C PHE A 35 -14.47 4.31 9.90
N GLU A 36 -15.35 3.86 9.00
CA GLU A 36 -16.35 2.84 9.32
C GLU A 36 -15.69 1.52 9.74
N LYS A 37 -14.67 1.06 8.98
CA LYS A 37 -13.90 -0.14 9.32
C LYS A 37 -13.20 0.01 10.67
N ALA A 38 -12.50 1.12 10.92
CA ALA A 38 -11.84 1.38 12.19
C ALA A 38 -12.83 1.38 13.37
N GLN A 39 -14.04 1.90 13.17
CA GLN A 39 -15.09 1.92 14.19
C GLN A 39 -15.66 0.53 14.47
N ASN A 40 -15.91 -0.26 13.43
CA ASN A 40 -16.55 -1.58 13.56
C ASN A 40 -15.57 -2.68 13.99
N LEU A 41 -14.31 -2.58 13.59
CA LEU A 41 -13.28 -3.61 13.81
C LEU A 41 -12.26 -3.20 14.88
N GLY A 42 -12.32 -1.97 15.40
CA GLY A 42 -11.38 -1.41 16.38
C GLY A 42 -10.13 -0.80 15.75
N SER A 43 -9.66 -1.35 14.62
CA SER A 43 -8.57 -0.80 13.83
C SER A 43 -8.80 -0.99 12.32
N VAL A 44 -8.06 -0.25 11.51
CA VAL A 44 -7.98 -0.41 10.06
C VAL A 44 -6.53 -0.32 9.61
N ARG A 45 -6.18 -1.14 8.62
CA ARG A 45 -4.86 -1.08 7.98
C ARG A 45 -4.91 -0.16 6.77
N VAL A 46 -3.96 0.75 6.69
CA VAL A 46 -3.87 1.76 5.65
C VAL A 46 -2.45 1.91 5.13
N ILE A 47 -2.34 2.32 3.89
CA ILE A 47 -1.09 2.82 3.31
C ILE A 47 -1.28 4.33 3.10
N LEU A 48 -0.48 5.13 3.80
CA LEU A 48 -0.49 6.58 3.64
C LEU A 48 0.56 7.00 2.62
N LYS A 49 0.16 7.90 1.71
CA LYS A 49 1.07 8.64 0.85
C LYS A 49 1.49 9.92 1.56
N LEU A 50 2.81 10.16 1.63
CA LEU A 50 3.39 11.28 2.35
C LEU A 50 3.77 12.43 1.41
N ASP A 51 3.66 13.67 1.91
CA ASP A 51 4.10 14.86 1.20
C ASP A 51 5.62 14.96 1.25
N THR A 52 6.30 14.33 0.29
CA THR A 52 7.75 14.30 0.22
C THR A 52 8.16 14.21 -1.23
N GLU A 53 9.06 15.09 -1.65
CA GLU A 53 9.64 15.02 -2.98
C GLU A 53 10.35 13.67 -3.16
N PHE A 54 10.08 13.03 -4.29
CA PHE A 54 10.57 11.69 -4.59
C PHE A 54 10.83 11.54 -6.08
N VAL A 55 11.95 10.92 -6.41
CA VAL A 55 12.31 10.48 -7.75
C VAL A 55 12.67 8.99 -7.68
N VAL A 56 12.24 8.22 -8.70
CA VAL A 56 12.62 6.80 -8.80
C VAL A 56 14.14 6.66 -8.77
N GLU A 57 14.64 5.75 -7.93
CA GLU A 57 16.08 5.72 -7.58
C GLU A 57 16.99 5.49 -8.80
N GLY A 58 16.52 4.76 -9.81
CA GLY A 58 17.26 4.55 -11.06
C GLY A 58 17.50 5.82 -11.88
N SER A 59 16.80 6.92 -11.58
CA SER A 59 16.99 8.23 -12.20
C SER A 59 17.82 9.19 -11.35
N LEU A 60 18.26 8.79 -10.15
CA LEU A 60 19.09 9.61 -9.27
C LEU A 60 20.58 9.53 -9.65
N SER A 61 21.30 10.62 -9.40
CA SER A 61 22.73 10.77 -9.73
C SER A 61 23.64 10.06 -8.71
N GLY A 62 23.54 8.74 -8.64
CA GLY A 62 24.41 7.89 -7.83
C GLY A 62 23.97 7.72 -6.37
N SER A 63 24.76 6.94 -5.62
CA SER A 63 24.40 6.43 -4.29
C SER A 63 24.21 7.50 -3.21
N ALA A 64 24.90 8.65 -3.31
CA ALA A 64 24.75 9.75 -2.37
C ALA A 64 23.36 10.41 -2.49
N ALA A 65 22.85 10.59 -3.71
CA ALA A 65 21.51 11.13 -3.94
C ALA A 65 20.43 10.15 -3.46
N VAL A 66 20.62 8.85 -3.70
CA VAL A 66 19.75 7.78 -3.17
C VAL A 66 19.71 7.82 -1.65
N ALA A 67 20.87 7.86 -0.99
CA ALA A 67 20.95 7.90 0.47
C ALA A 67 20.28 9.15 1.05
N ASN A 68 20.45 10.32 0.41
CA ASN A 68 19.79 11.55 0.83
C ASN A 68 18.26 11.40 0.74
N GLN A 69 17.73 10.96 -0.41
CA GLN A 69 16.29 10.77 -0.59
C GLN A 69 15.71 9.78 0.44
N ARG A 70 16.34 8.62 0.65
CA ARG A 70 15.92 7.65 1.66
C ARG A 70 15.92 8.24 3.06
N SER A 71 16.88 9.09 3.39
CA SER A 71 16.92 9.80 4.68
C SER A 71 15.77 10.81 4.83
N GLN A 72 15.38 11.52 3.76
CA GLN A 72 14.23 12.44 3.80
C GLN A 72 12.92 11.67 3.98
N ILE A 73 12.73 10.59 3.21
CA ILE A 73 11.57 9.70 3.35
C ILE A 73 11.48 9.17 4.79
N ASN A 74 12.58 8.65 5.33
CA ASN A 74 12.61 8.11 6.68
C ASN A 74 12.29 9.18 7.74
N ARG A 75 12.76 10.42 7.55
CA ARG A 75 12.45 11.54 8.43
C ARG A 75 10.96 11.83 8.46
N VAL A 76 10.31 12.02 7.30
CA VAL A 76 8.87 12.33 7.25
C VAL A 76 8.03 11.19 7.82
N GLN A 77 8.40 9.94 7.54
CA GLN A 77 7.76 8.78 8.16
C GLN A 77 7.96 8.76 9.70
N SER A 78 9.07 9.28 10.22
CA SER A 78 9.35 9.38 11.66
C SER A 78 8.52 10.48 12.30
N ASP A 79 8.39 11.62 11.62
CA ASP A 79 7.53 12.72 12.05
C ASP A 79 6.07 12.23 12.17
N ILE A 80 5.55 11.51 11.17
CA ILE A 80 4.21 10.88 11.22
C ILE A 80 4.08 9.90 12.38
N ALA A 81 5.03 8.97 12.54
CA ALA A 81 4.95 7.97 13.61
C ALA A 81 4.99 8.60 15.01
N SER A 82 5.67 9.75 15.16
CA SER A 82 5.79 10.45 16.43
C SER A 82 4.51 11.16 16.88
N THR A 83 3.54 11.39 15.99
CA THR A 83 2.25 11.99 16.35
C THR A 83 1.25 10.98 16.92
N LEU A 84 1.59 9.68 16.91
CA LEU A 84 0.72 8.61 17.38
C LEU A 84 1.11 8.15 18.78
N ASN A 85 0.11 7.86 19.60
CA ASN A 85 0.31 7.17 20.87
C ASN A 85 0.24 5.65 20.69
N ALA A 86 0.78 4.90 21.66
CA ALA A 86 0.82 3.43 21.60
C ALA A 86 -0.57 2.77 21.51
N SER A 87 -1.63 3.43 22.02
CA SER A 87 -3.01 2.92 21.89
C SER A 87 -3.59 3.08 20.47
N GLN A 88 -3.05 4.03 19.69
CA GLN A 88 -3.55 4.37 18.35
C GLN A 88 -2.86 3.58 17.25
N LEU A 89 -1.73 2.93 17.55
CA LEU A 89 -0.87 2.26 16.58
C LEU A 89 -0.78 0.76 16.88
N GLY A 90 -1.28 -0.07 15.95
CA GLY A 90 -1.10 -1.51 15.99
C GLY A 90 0.21 -1.96 15.36
N SER A 91 0.33 -1.82 14.04
CA SER A 91 1.50 -2.20 13.25
C SER A 91 1.99 -1.06 12.37
N LEU A 92 3.29 -1.06 12.06
CA LEU A 92 3.94 0.00 11.29
C LEU A 92 4.94 -0.61 10.30
N LYS A 93 4.82 -0.24 9.03
CA LYS A 93 5.73 -0.61 7.94
C LYS A 93 6.25 0.64 7.26
N ARG A 94 7.57 0.84 7.32
CA ARG A 94 8.27 1.88 6.56
C ARG A 94 8.65 1.34 5.19
N PHE A 95 8.35 2.13 4.16
CA PHE A 95 8.87 1.90 2.83
C PHE A 95 10.17 2.67 2.67
N GLU A 96 11.26 1.98 2.34
CA GLU A 96 12.59 2.59 2.31
C GLU A 96 12.75 3.55 1.11
N THR A 97 12.21 3.15 -0.03
CA THR A 97 12.51 3.78 -1.32
C THR A 97 11.40 4.68 -1.84
N VAL A 98 10.21 4.67 -1.21
CA VAL A 98 9.06 5.48 -1.63
C VAL A 98 8.42 6.19 -0.43
N PRO A 99 7.82 7.39 -0.62
CA PRO A 99 7.26 8.19 0.47
C PRO A 99 5.88 7.67 0.90
N TYR A 100 5.83 6.40 1.29
CA TYR A 100 4.64 5.75 1.82
C TYR A 100 4.92 5.20 3.21
N ILE A 101 3.88 5.01 4.01
CA ILE A 101 3.96 4.31 5.29
C ILE A 101 2.70 3.44 5.48
N GLY A 102 2.91 2.16 5.78
CA GLY A 102 1.84 1.23 6.12
C GLY A 102 1.59 1.27 7.62
N LEU A 103 0.34 1.41 8.04
CA LEU A 103 -0.05 1.55 9.44
C LEU A 103 -1.31 0.76 9.73
N GLU A 104 -1.42 0.22 10.92
CA GLU A 104 -2.70 -0.20 11.49
C GLU A 104 -3.09 0.80 12.57
N LEU A 105 -4.23 1.45 12.38
CA LEU A 105 -4.67 2.59 13.19
C LEU A 105 -6.05 2.34 13.77
N ASP A 106 -6.27 2.77 15.00
CA ASP A 106 -7.62 2.97 15.50
C ASP A 106 -8.28 4.20 14.82
N LYS A 107 -9.56 4.43 15.12
CA LYS A 107 -10.31 5.56 14.56
C LYS A 107 -9.64 6.91 14.84
N ALA A 108 -9.12 7.10 16.06
CA ALA A 108 -8.54 8.37 16.49
C ALA A 108 -7.16 8.62 15.84
N GLY A 109 -6.36 7.57 15.67
CA GLY A 109 -5.09 7.59 14.96
C GLY A 109 -5.29 7.91 13.48
N LEU A 110 -6.30 7.29 12.84
CA LEU A 110 -6.67 7.61 11.47
C LEU A 110 -7.09 9.09 11.35
N GLU A 111 -7.99 9.57 12.21
CA GLU A 111 -8.44 10.97 12.20
C GLU A 111 -7.29 11.96 12.39
N ASN A 112 -6.37 11.68 13.32
CA ASN A 112 -5.18 12.50 13.54
C ASN A 112 -4.33 12.59 12.27
N LEU A 113 -4.02 11.45 11.64
CA LEU A 113 -3.15 11.43 10.47
C LEU A 113 -3.80 11.98 9.21
N LEU A 114 -5.10 11.78 8.98
CA LEU A 114 -5.77 12.38 7.82
C LEU A 114 -5.89 13.90 7.90
N ASN A 115 -5.79 14.48 9.10
CA ASN A 115 -5.70 15.92 9.32
C ASN A 115 -4.24 16.44 9.33
N ASN A 116 -3.24 15.56 9.22
CA ASN A 116 -1.83 15.95 9.21
C ASN A 116 -1.44 16.43 7.80
N PRO A 117 -0.87 17.64 7.64
CA PRO A 117 -0.51 18.18 6.33
C PRO A 117 0.56 17.36 5.58
N LEU A 118 1.32 16.51 6.29
CA LEU A 118 2.28 15.59 5.68
C LEU A 118 1.62 14.37 5.03
N VAL A 119 0.31 14.16 5.21
CA VAL A 119 -0.44 13.05 4.60
C VAL A 119 -1.25 13.57 3.43
N ILE A 120 -0.99 13.02 2.26
CA ILE A 120 -1.56 13.50 0.98
C ILE A 120 -2.42 12.49 0.25
N GLY A 121 -2.54 11.29 0.80
CA GLY A 121 -3.39 10.22 0.30
C GLY A 121 -3.43 9.08 1.31
N VAL A 122 -4.51 8.30 1.23
CA VAL A 122 -4.74 7.12 2.06
C VAL A 122 -5.42 6.07 1.20
N GLU A 123 -4.94 4.84 1.30
CA GLU A 123 -5.54 3.65 0.69
C GLU A 123 -5.66 2.56 1.76
N GLU A 124 -6.60 1.64 1.60
CA GLU A 124 -6.69 0.46 2.45
C GLU A 124 -5.54 -0.52 2.18
N ASP A 125 -4.90 -1.03 3.23
CA ASP A 125 -3.99 -2.18 3.14
C ASP A 125 -4.80 -3.48 3.31
N GLY A 126 -5.45 -3.89 2.21
CA GLY A 126 -6.34 -5.05 2.14
C GLY A 126 -5.79 -6.22 1.32
N LEU A 127 -6.49 -7.36 1.36
CA LEU A 127 -6.15 -8.52 0.55
C LEU A 127 -6.46 -8.28 -0.94
N SER A 128 -5.46 -8.45 -1.80
CA SER A 128 -5.65 -8.56 -3.26
C SER A 128 -5.53 -10.01 -3.70
N ARG A 129 -6.34 -10.44 -4.67
CA ARG A 129 -6.32 -11.80 -5.22
C ARG A 129 -5.67 -11.78 -6.60
N ALA A 130 -4.82 -12.77 -6.86
CA ALA A 130 -4.28 -12.98 -8.19
C ALA A 130 -5.42 -13.27 -9.17
N THR A 131 -5.38 -12.62 -10.33
CA THR A 131 -6.32 -12.86 -11.43
C THR A 131 -5.54 -13.20 -12.69
N LEU A 132 -5.98 -14.22 -13.41
CA LEU A 132 -5.38 -14.59 -14.68
C LEU A 132 -6.24 -14.05 -15.83
N LEU A 133 -5.64 -13.26 -16.71
CA LEU A 133 -6.12 -13.06 -18.07
C LEU A 133 -5.24 -13.90 -19.00
N GLN A 134 -5.83 -14.82 -19.76
CA GLN A 134 -5.11 -15.61 -20.76
C GLN A 134 -4.45 -14.65 -21.78
N SER A 135 -3.13 -14.76 -21.98
CA SER A 135 -2.39 -13.81 -22.84
C SER A 135 -1.52 -14.45 -23.93
N VAL A 136 -0.94 -15.64 -23.70
CA VAL A 136 0.13 -16.18 -24.58
C VAL A 136 -0.31 -16.36 -26.06
N PRO A 137 -1.46 -16.98 -26.39
CA PRO A 137 -1.90 -17.10 -27.79
C PRO A 137 -2.25 -15.76 -28.45
N PHE A 138 -2.53 -14.71 -27.66
CA PHE A 138 -2.93 -13.40 -28.18
C PHE A 138 -1.75 -12.47 -28.50
N ILE A 139 -0.54 -12.79 -28.02
CA ILE A 139 0.66 -11.96 -28.20
C ILE A 139 1.70 -12.57 -29.16
N ASN A 140 1.41 -13.71 -29.79
CA ASN A 140 2.32 -14.44 -30.67
C ASN A 140 3.71 -14.69 -30.05
N GLY A 141 3.75 -15.08 -28.77
CA GLY A 141 5.01 -15.30 -28.05
C GLY A 141 5.91 -16.34 -28.72
N ASP A 142 5.30 -17.38 -29.31
CA ASP A 142 6.02 -18.45 -30.02
C ASP A 142 6.80 -17.91 -31.23
N ASP A 143 6.23 -16.96 -31.98
CA ASP A 143 6.88 -16.37 -33.16
C ASP A 143 8.14 -15.58 -32.77
N VAL A 144 8.11 -14.88 -31.63
CA VAL A 144 9.26 -14.12 -31.12
C VAL A 144 10.37 -15.05 -30.68
N ILE A 145 10.06 -16.15 -29.99
CA ILE A 145 11.05 -17.17 -29.60
C ILE A 145 11.64 -17.82 -30.85
N ASN A 146 10.80 -18.19 -31.84
CA ASN A 146 11.22 -18.77 -33.11
C ASN A 146 12.08 -17.81 -33.95
N SER A 147 11.96 -16.50 -33.74
CA SER A 147 12.85 -15.49 -34.36
C SER A 147 14.24 -15.39 -33.71
N GLY A 148 14.52 -16.18 -32.67
CA GLY A 148 15.82 -16.22 -31.97
C GLY A 148 15.93 -15.27 -30.77
N SER A 149 14.87 -14.54 -30.43
CA SER A 149 14.82 -13.67 -29.25
C SER A 149 14.56 -14.51 -27.99
N ASN A 150 15.47 -14.45 -27.01
CA ASN A 150 15.42 -15.32 -25.83
C ASN A 150 15.60 -14.59 -24.49
N GLY A 151 15.68 -13.25 -24.50
CA GLY A 151 15.83 -12.44 -23.28
C GLY A 151 17.20 -12.51 -22.60
N SER A 152 18.24 -13.05 -23.27
CA SER A 152 19.59 -13.12 -22.70
C SER A 152 20.09 -11.76 -22.19
N GLY A 153 20.62 -11.74 -20.96
CA GLY A 153 21.12 -10.52 -20.30
C GLY A 153 20.05 -9.74 -19.53
N TRP A 154 18.78 -10.15 -19.58
CA TRP A 154 17.70 -9.57 -18.80
C TRP A 154 17.30 -10.48 -17.63
N THR A 155 16.85 -9.85 -16.54
CA THR A 155 16.18 -10.51 -15.42
C THR A 155 14.82 -9.85 -15.23
N VAL A 156 13.76 -10.66 -15.11
CA VAL A 156 12.39 -10.18 -14.87
C VAL A 156 11.98 -10.56 -13.45
N ALA A 157 11.53 -9.58 -12.68
CA ALA A 157 10.94 -9.83 -11.36
C ALA A 157 9.44 -10.11 -11.51
N ILE A 158 8.98 -11.25 -11.00
CA ILE A 158 7.58 -11.66 -11.00
C ILE A 158 7.09 -11.67 -9.55
N LEU A 159 6.11 -10.82 -9.23
CA LEU A 159 5.48 -10.74 -7.91
C LEU A 159 4.17 -11.52 -7.98
N ASP A 160 4.18 -12.75 -7.48
CA ASP A 160 3.06 -13.68 -7.60
C ASP A 160 3.04 -14.66 -6.41
N THR A 161 2.23 -15.71 -6.48
CA THR A 161 2.06 -16.74 -5.44
C THR A 161 3.24 -17.70 -5.31
N GLY A 162 4.39 -17.34 -5.88
CA GLY A 162 5.58 -18.17 -6.05
C GLY A 162 5.51 -19.09 -7.27
N VAL A 163 6.59 -19.82 -7.51
CA VAL A 163 6.80 -20.63 -8.72
C VAL A 163 7.33 -22.01 -8.37
N ARG A 164 6.84 -23.04 -9.08
CA ARG A 164 7.48 -24.35 -9.09
C ARG A 164 8.73 -24.29 -9.96
N LYS A 165 9.86 -23.87 -9.41
CA LYS A 165 11.13 -23.74 -10.16
C LYS A 165 11.68 -25.05 -10.75
N THR A 166 11.12 -26.20 -10.36
CA THR A 166 11.39 -27.51 -10.96
C THR A 166 10.51 -27.82 -12.17
N HIS A 167 9.71 -26.87 -12.66
CA HIS A 167 9.01 -26.99 -13.94
C HIS A 167 10.01 -27.12 -15.09
N VAL A 168 9.72 -27.92 -16.11
CA VAL A 168 10.61 -28.14 -17.26
C VAL A 168 10.98 -26.85 -18.00
N ASP A 169 10.09 -25.85 -17.97
CA ASP A 169 10.34 -24.54 -18.57
C ASP A 169 11.28 -23.66 -17.74
N LEU A 170 11.59 -24.05 -16.50
CA LEU A 170 12.36 -23.26 -15.52
C LEU A 170 13.57 -24.01 -14.92
N ASP A 171 13.64 -25.34 -15.05
CA ASP A 171 14.59 -26.24 -14.39
C ASP A 171 16.07 -26.03 -14.80
N SER A 172 16.32 -25.25 -15.85
CA SER A 172 17.63 -24.88 -16.39
C SER A 172 18.25 -23.64 -15.73
N GLY A 173 17.92 -23.36 -14.46
CA GLY A 173 18.50 -22.25 -13.71
C GLY A 173 17.94 -20.87 -14.07
N LYS A 174 16.73 -20.81 -14.66
CA LYS A 174 16.07 -19.54 -15.01
C LYS A 174 15.65 -18.72 -13.79
N VAL A 175 15.42 -19.38 -12.65
CA VAL A 175 15.15 -18.72 -11.37
C VAL A 175 16.48 -18.35 -10.71
N VAL A 176 16.90 -17.09 -10.90
CA VAL A 176 18.20 -16.57 -10.41
C VAL A 176 18.15 -15.90 -9.04
N SER A 177 16.95 -15.55 -8.57
CA SER A 177 16.73 -14.96 -7.24
C SER A 177 15.32 -15.32 -6.76
N GLU A 178 15.16 -15.46 -5.44
CA GLU A 178 13.93 -15.91 -4.82
C GLU A 178 13.64 -15.10 -3.55
N ALA A 179 12.38 -14.69 -3.41
CA ALA A 179 11.89 -14.05 -2.20
C ALA A 179 10.42 -14.42 -1.94
N CYS A 180 10.04 -14.40 -0.67
CA CYS A 180 8.65 -14.43 -0.24
C CYS A 180 8.38 -13.23 0.67
N TYR A 181 7.23 -12.59 0.45
CA TYR A 181 6.68 -11.56 1.31
C TYR A 181 5.20 -11.90 1.53
N SER A 182 4.84 -12.30 2.74
CA SER A 182 3.48 -12.76 3.05
C SER A 182 3.16 -12.43 4.50
N SER A 183 2.13 -11.60 4.72
CA SER A 183 1.82 -11.08 6.05
C SER A 183 0.84 -11.95 6.82
N THR A 184 1.10 -12.10 8.12
CA THR A 184 0.13 -12.66 9.06
C THR A 184 -0.66 -11.51 9.67
N VAL A 185 -1.97 -11.48 9.38
CA VAL A 185 -2.89 -10.42 9.82
C VAL A 185 -4.17 -11.08 10.32
N GLY A 186 -4.32 -11.14 11.64
CA GLY A 186 -5.44 -11.85 12.29
C GLY A 186 -6.81 -11.28 11.90
N SER A 187 -6.94 -9.96 11.82
CA SER A 187 -8.19 -9.27 11.41
C SER A 187 -8.62 -9.58 9.97
N LEU A 188 -7.69 -10.02 9.12
CA LEU A 188 -7.96 -10.43 7.73
C LEU A 188 -7.96 -11.96 7.56
N ASN A 189 -7.82 -12.73 8.64
CA ASN A 189 -7.61 -14.18 8.61
C ASN A 189 -6.48 -14.59 7.63
N SER A 190 -5.42 -13.77 7.56
CA SER A 190 -4.26 -14.00 6.71
C SER A 190 -3.12 -14.60 7.53
N PHE A 191 -2.45 -15.60 6.96
CA PHE A 191 -1.30 -16.27 7.55
C PHE A 191 -0.16 -16.32 6.53
N THR A 192 1.07 -16.11 7.00
CA THR A 192 2.22 -16.21 6.12
C THR A 192 2.32 -17.58 5.45
N VAL A 193 2.64 -17.57 4.16
CA VAL A 193 3.00 -18.75 3.37
C VAL A 193 4.50 -18.83 3.09
N CYS A 194 5.32 -17.97 3.70
CA CYS A 194 6.76 -18.06 3.51
C CYS A 194 7.33 -19.34 4.14
N PRO A 195 8.24 -20.05 3.46
CA PRO A 195 8.76 -21.34 3.94
C PRO A 195 9.41 -21.30 5.33
N ASN A 196 10.03 -20.18 5.71
CA ASN A 196 10.62 -19.99 7.03
C ASN A 196 9.61 -19.67 8.14
N GLY A 197 8.31 -19.55 7.83
CA GLY A 197 7.26 -19.14 8.77
C GLY A 197 7.32 -17.67 9.19
N GLY A 198 8.24 -16.88 8.64
CA GLY A 198 8.32 -15.43 8.83
C GLY A 198 7.44 -14.68 7.83
N GLN A 199 7.36 -13.35 7.94
CA GLN A 199 6.62 -12.53 6.96
C GLN A 199 7.45 -12.14 5.72
N SER A 200 8.75 -12.44 5.76
CA SER A 200 9.66 -12.23 4.64
C SER A 200 10.77 -13.28 4.64
N GLN A 201 11.19 -13.68 3.45
CA GLN A 201 12.34 -14.55 3.25
C GLN A 201 13.01 -14.18 1.92
N THR A 202 14.32 -14.02 1.90
CA THR A 202 15.09 -13.80 0.66
C THR A 202 16.26 -14.76 0.66
N SER A 203 16.02 -15.93 0.08
CA SER A 203 16.97 -17.03 0.03
C SER A 203 16.54 -18.02 -1.04
N SER A 204 17.45 -18.90 -1.45
CA SER A 204 17.06 -20.06 -2.27
C SER A 204 15.90 -20.82 -1.63
N GLY A 205 14.89 -21.17 -2.43
CA GLY A 205 13.66 -21.84 -2.00
C GLY A 205 12.58 -20.94 -1.44
N ALA A 206 12.85 -19.64 -1.21
CA ALA A 206 11.84 -18.71 -0.68
C ALA A 206 10.68 -18.47 -1.66
N GLY A 207 10.97 -18.47 -2.96
CA GLY A 207 10.00 -18.19 -4.02
C GLY A 207 9.19 -19.41 -4.47
N VAL A 208 9.25 -20.52 -3.72
CA VAL A 208 8.41 -21.68 -3.98
C VAL A 208 6.95 -21.28 -3.89
N ASN A 209 6.13 -21.85 -4.77
CA ASN A 209 4.70 -21.60 -4.72
C ASN A 209 4.11 -22.04 -3.37
N CYS A 210 3.12 -21.30 -2.88
CA CYS A 210 2.41 -21.69 -1.68
C CYS A 210 1.63 -23.01 -1.87
N GLY A 211 1.18 -23.61 -0.77
CA GLY A 211 0.51 -24.91 -0.79
C GLY A 211 -0.74 -24.89 -1.67
N THR A 212 -0.86 -25.83 -2.61
CA THR A 212 -1.93 -25.85 -3.64
C THR A 212 -3.33 -26.12 -3.09
N ALA A 213 -3.46 -26.40 -1.79
CA ALA A 213 -4.75 -26.43 -1.10
C ALA A 213 -5.33 -25.02 -0.90
N ILE A 214 -4.50 -23.98 -1.01
CA ILE A 214 -4.92 -22.58 -1.01
C ILE A 214 -5.21 -22.18 -2.46
N ASP A 215 -6.42 -21.68 -2.68
CA ASP A 215 -6.86 -21.23 -4.01
C ASP A 215 -5.93 -20.15 -4.59
N GLY A 216 -5.59 -20.28 -5.87
CA GLY A 216 -4.65 -19.40 -6.58
C GLY A 216 -3.17 -19.64 -6.30
N CYS A 217 -2.76 -20.51 -5.37
CA CYS A 217 -1.34 -20.68 -5.04
C CYS A 217 -0.46 -21.26 -6.17
N ASN A 218 -1.06 -21.85 -7.20
CA ASN A 218 -0.37 -22.29 -8.41
C ASN A 218 -0.26 -21.20 -9.49
N HIS A 219 -0.82 -20.01 -9.27
CA HIS A 219 -0.92 -18.94 -10.27
C HIS A 219 0.45 -18.55 -10.81
N GLY A 220 1.41 -18.24 -9.94
CA GLY A 220 2.75 -17.82 -10.35
C GLY A 220 3.52 -18.88 -11.12
N THR A 221 3.18 -20.17 -10.97
CA THR A 221 3.75 -21.23 -11.83
C THR A 221 3.25 -21.07 -13.27
N HIS A 222 1.94 -20.93 -13.47
CA HIS A 222 1.37 -20.73 -14.81
C HIS A 222 1.77 -19.41 -15.47
N VAL A 223 2.11 -18.39 -14.66
CA VAL A 223 2.63 -17.12 -15.17
C VAL A 223 4.09 -17.25 -15.65
N ALA A 224 4.90 -18.05 -14.94
CA ALA A 224 6.33 -18.17 -15.21
C ALA A 224 6.69 -19.31 -16.18
N GLY A 225 5.81 -20.31 -16.38
CA GLY A 225 6.02 -21.48 -17.23
C GLY A 225 4.92 -22.53 -17.08
#